data_AF-A0A2V2EQI8-F1
#
_entry.id   AF-A0A2V2EQI8-F1
#
_cell.length_a   1.000
_cell.length_b   1.000
_cell.length_c   1.000
_cell.angle_alpha   90.00
_cell.angle_beta   90.00
_cell.angle_gamma   90.00
#
_symmetry.space_group_name_H-M   'P 1'
#
loop_
_entity.id
_entity.type
_entity.pdbx_description
1 polymer ?
#
loop_
_entity_poly.entity_id
_entity_poly.type
_entity_poly.pdbx_seq_one_letter_code
_entity_poly.pdbx_strand_id
1 'polypeptide(L)'
;MSITFEGYERRIKQIQPVMDKYGIKDFEDAKRICNEKGFDAYDIVKSVQPIAFENAGWAYTLGAAIAIKKGCTKAADAAEAIGEGLQAFCIPGSVADQR
;
A
#
# COMPACT_ATOMS: atom_id res chain seq x y z
N MET A 1 -1.10 -17.03 -4.52
CA MET A 1 0.38 -17.10 -4.54
C MET A 1 0.87 -16.22 -3.40
N SER A 2 1.91 -16.59 -2.65
CA SER A 2 2.43 -15.71 -1.61
C SER A 2 3.17 -14.54 -2.26
N ILE A 3 2.56 -13.34 -2.24
CA ILE A 3 3.22 -12.10 -2.64
C ILE A 3 4.40 -11.86 -1.70
N THR A 4 5.60 -11.72 -2.26
CA THR A 4 6.83 -11.49 -1.49
C THR A 4 7.56 -10.27 -2.05
N PHE A 5 8.28 -9.57 -1.18
CA PHE A 5 9.07 -8.38 -1.52
C PHE A 5 10.26 -8.24 -0.55
N GLU A 6 11.13 -7.27 -0.81
CA GLU A 6 12.38 -7.08 -0.08
C GLU A 6 12.14 -6.77 1.41
N GLY A 7 12.60 -7.67 2.27
CA GLY A 7 12.43 -7.56 3.72
C GLY A 7 11.01 -7.90 4.19
N TYR A 8 10.25 -8.70 3.43
CA TYR A 8 8.89 -9.13 3.75
C TYR A 8 8.70 -9.50 5.23
N GLU A 9 9.50 -10.44 5.77
CA GLU A 9 9.35 -10.91 7.16
C GLU A 9 9.53 -9.81 8.22
N ARG A 10 10.34 -8.79 7.90
CA ARG A 10 10.60 -7.65 8.80
C ARG A 10 9.49 -6.60 8.71
N ARG A 11 8.91 -6.42 7.52
CA ARG A 11 7.89 -5.38 7.26
C ARG A 11 6.47 -5.86 7.51
N ILE A 12 6.17 -7.15 7.30
CA ILE A 12 4.82 -7.70 7.45
C ILE A 12 4.24 -7.47 8.85
N LYS A 13 5.09 -7.45 9.89
CA LYS A 13 4.69 -7.16 11.27
C LYS A 13 4.11 -5.74 11.45
N GLN A 14 4.50 -4.79 10.61
CA GLN A 14 3.96 -3.42 10.60
C GLN A 14 2.81 -3.25 9.61
N ILE A 15 2.85 -4.01 8.51
CA ILE A 15 1.82 -3.94 7.47
C ILE A 15 0.52 -4.62 7.90
N GLN A 16 0.60 -5.79 8.55
CA GLN A 16 -0.57 -6.57 8.96
C GLN A 16 -1.54 -5.77 9.85
N PRO A 17 -1.09 -5.04 10.89
CA PRO A 17 -1.99 -4.19 11.68
C PRO A 17 -2.73 -3.12 10.86
N VAL A 18 -2.08 -2.56 9.83
CA VAL A 18 -2.72 -1.55 8.96
C VAL A 18 -3.75 -2.22 8.04
N MET A 19 -3.43 -3.38 7.48
CA MET A 19 -4.38 -4.17 6.70
C MET A 19 -5.63 -4.54 7.51
N ASP A 20 -5.42 -5.04 8.73
CA ASP A 20 -6.49 -5.46 9.64
C ASP A 20 -7.38 -4.27 10.03
N LYS A 21 -6.78 -3.09 10.29
CA LYS A 21 -7.51 -1.84 10.59
C LYS A 21 -8.52 -1.45 9.51
N TYR A 22 -8.22 -1.74 8.24
CA TYR A 22 -9.07 -1.38 7.10
C TYR A 22 -9.85 -2.58 6.53
N GLY A 23 -9.76 -3.75 7.16
CA GLY A 23 -10.41 -4.97 6.70
C GLY A 23 -9.95 -5.37 5.29
N ILE A 24 -8.64 -5.25 5.04
CA ILE A 24 -7.96 -5.71 3.84
C ILE A 24 -7.31 -7.04 4.21
N LYS A 25 -7.70 -8.12 3.54
CA LYS A 25 -7.26 -9.47 3.94
C LYS A 25 -5.76 -9.71 3.63
N ASP A 26 -5.34 -9.26 2.46
CA ASP A 26 -4.03 -9.50 1.90
C ASP A 26 -3.80 -8.57 0.70
N PHE A 27 -2.60 -8.62 0.10
CA PHE A 27 -2.26 -7.75 -1.03
C PHE A 27 -3.07 -8.04 -2.30
N GLU A 28 -3.54 -9.28 -2.53
CA GLU A 28 -4.43 -9.59 -3.66
C GLU A 28 -5.79 -8.93 -3.44
N ASP A 29 -6.29 -8.91 -2.20
CA ASP A 29 -7.51 -8.18 -1.83
C ASP A 29 -7.35 -6.67 -2.00
N ALA A 30 -6.23 -6.09 -1.58
CA ALA A 30 -5.91 -4.68 -1.81
C ALA A 30 -5.92 -4.33 -3.32
N LYS A 31 -5.28 -5.18 -4.14
CA LYS A 31 -5.24 -5.04 -5.59
C LYS A 31 -6.64 -5.16 -6.20
N ARG A 32 -7.44 -6.12 -5.74
CA ARG A 32 -8.84 -6.29 -6.19
C ARG A 32 -9.67 -5.04 -5.91
N ILE A 33 -9.56 -4.45 -4.72
CA ILE A 33 -10.28 -3.21 -4.36
C ILE A 33 -9.95 -2.07 -5.33
N CYS A 34 -8.67 -1.93 -5.72
CA CYS A 34 -8.25 -0.92 -6.70
C CYS A 34 -8.78 -1.23 -8.10
N ASN A 35 -8.64 -2.48 -8.53
CA ASN A 35 -9.06 -2.93 -9.85
C ASN A 35 -10.59 -2.81 -10.05
N GLU A 36 -11.40 -3.02 -9.01
CA GLU A 36 -12.85 -2.80 -9.04
C GLU A 36 -13.22 -1.33 -9.29
N LYS A 37 -12.31 -0.38 -9.00
CA LYS A 37 -12.45 1.05 -9.35
C LYS A 37 -11.87 1.38 -10.73
N GLY A 38 -11.33 0.41 -11.45
CA GLY A 38 -10.85 0.56 -12.83
C GLY A 38 -9.40 1.01 -12.95
N PHE A 39 -8.57 0.87 -11.90
CA PHE A 39 -7.14 1.17 -11.98
C PHE A 39 -6.30 0.16 -11.21
N ASP A 40 -5.03 0.00 -11.63
CA ASP A 40 -4.06 -0.88 -10.99
C ASP A 40 -2.87 -0.05 -10.47
N ALA A 41 -2.85 0.22 -9.17
CA ALA A 41 -1.81 1.04 -8.55
C ALA A 41 -0.41 0.43 -8.68
N TYR A 42 -0.31 -0.91 -8.70
CA TYR A 42 0.95 -1.61 -8.84
C TYR A 42 1.55 -1.39 -10.24
N ASP A 43 0.73 -1.60 -11.28
CA ASP A 43 1.16 -1.43 -12.67
C ASP A 43 1.46 0.05 -12.98
N ILE A 44 0.69 0.98 -12.41
CA ILE A 44 0.97 2.42 -12.54
C ILE A 44 2.38 2.72 -12.00
N VAL A 45 2.71 2.27 -10.78
CA VAL A 45 4.05 2.49 -10.19
C VAL A 45 5.15 1.91 -11.08
N LYS A 46 4.98 0.68 -11.57
CA LYS A 46 5.96 0.01 -12.43
C LYS A 46 6.08 0.64 -13.81
N SER A 47 5.00 1.19 -14.37
CA SER A 47 5.06 1.91 -15.65
C SER A 47 5.79 3.25 -15.52
N VAL A 48 5.60 3.95 -14.40
CA VAL A 48 6.24 5.24 -14.12
C VAL A 48 7.72 5.04 -13.80
N GLN A 49 8.03 4.04 -12.98
CA GLN A 49 9.40 3.73 -12.58
C GLN A 49 9.63 2.20 -12.64
N PRO A 50 10.07 1.65 -13.78
CA PRO A 50 10.27 0.21 -13.95
C PRO A 50 11.27 -0.41 -12.98
N ILE A 51 12.25 0.38 -12.51
CA ILE A 51 13.25 -0.05 -11.53
C ILE A 51 12.79 0.10 -10.07
N ALA A 52 11.53 0.50 -9.83
CA ALA A 52 11.00 0.59 -8.47
C ALA A 52 10.98 -0.80 -7.82
N PHE A 53 11.34 -0.87 -6.54
CA PHE A 53 11.28 -2.11 -5.76
C PHE A 53 9.85 -2.66 -5.67
N GLU A 54 9.73 -3.98 -5.46
CA GLU A 54 8.43 -4.65 -5.34
C GLU A 54 7.61 -4.07 -4.18
N ASN A 55 8.29 -3.75 -3.07
CA ASN A 55 7.65 -3.15 -1.90
C ASN A 55 6.95 -1.82 -2.20
N ALA A 56 7.45 -1.02 -3.15
CA ALA A 56 6.85 0.25 -3.50
C ALA A 56 5.51 0.02 -4.22
N GLY A 57 5.46 -0.89 -5.19
CA GLY A 57 4.23 -1.24 -5.89
C GLY A 57 3.13 -1.70 -4.93
N TRP A 58 3.48 -2.56 -3.98
CA TRP A 58 2.53 -3.04 -2.97
C TRP A 58 2.14 -1.98 -1.93
N ALA A 59 3.04 -1.07 -1.59
CA ALA A 59 2.74 0.03 -0.68
C ALA A 59 1.74 1.03 -1.27
N TYR A 60 1.91 1.40 -2.54
CA TYR A 60 0.91 2.22 -3.26
C TYR A 60 -0.41 1.50 -3.45
N THR A 61 -0.38 0.18 -3.70
CA THR A 61 -1.61 -0.64 -3.79
C THR A 61 -2.37 -0.68 -2.48
N LEU A 62 -1.67 -0.91 -1.36
CA LEU A 62 -2.28 -0.88 -0.03
C LEU A 62 -2.85 0.51 0.27
N GLY A 63 -2.07 1.57 0.05
CA GLY A 63 -2.49 2.95 0.28
C GLY A 63 -3.72 3.36 -0.53
N ALA A 64 -3.78 2.98 -1.81
CA ALA A 64 -4.93 3.23 -2.66
C ALA A 64 -6.17 2.45 -2.19
N ALA A 65 -6.00 1.18 -1.78
CA ALA A 65 -7.09 0.39 -1.21
C ALA A 65 -7.62 1.01 0.11
N ILE A 66 -6.73 1.54 0.96
CA ILE A 66 -7.11 2.29 2.17
C ILE A 66 -7.93 3.53 1.81
N ALA A 67 -7.51 4.31 0.82
CA ALA A 67 -8.25 5.49 0.36
C ALA A 67 -9.68 5.13 -0.11
N ILE A 68 -9.81 4.02 -0.85
CA ILE A 68 -11.11 3.51 -1.31
C ILE A 68 -11.97 3.06 -0.13
N LYS A 69 -11.40 2.33 0.83
CA LYS A 69 -12.11 1.88 2.05
C LYS A 69 -12.54 3.04 2.93
N LYS A 70 -11.75 4.12 3.01
CA LYS A 70 -12.10 5.36 3.70
C LYS A 70 -13.15 6.20 2.94
N GLY A 71 -13.47 5.85 1.70
CA GLY A 71 -14.41 6.62 0.87
C GLY A 71 -13.88 8.00 0.49
N CYS A 72 -12.55 8.17 0.40
CA CYS A 72 -11.93 9.45 0.06
C CYS A 72 -12.41 9.93 -1.31
N THR A 73 -12.95 11.15 -1.36
CA THR A 73 -13.42 11.81 -2.60
C THR A 73 -12.56 13.00 -3.00
N LYS A 74 -11.77 13.54 -2.06
CA LYS A 74 -10.80 14.61 -2.31
C LYS A 74 -9.42 14.02 -2.52
N ALA A 75 -8.66 14.65 -3.42
CA ALA A 75 -7.29 14.24 -3.72
C ALA A 75 -6.37 14.31 -2.48
N ALA A 76 -6.54 15.31 -1.62
CA ALA A 76 -5.74 15.45 -0.40
C ALA A 76 -5.95 14.28 0.57
N ASP A 77 -7.21 13.89 0.82
CA ASP A 77 -7.55 12.79 1.72
C ASP A 77 -7.04 11.44 1.18
N ALA A 78 -7.10 11.27 -0.15
CA ALA A 78 -6.55 10.10 -0.81
C ALA A 78 -5.01 10.05 -0.72
N ALA A 79 -4.34 11.19 -0.87
CA ALA A 79 -2.89 11.28 -0.73
C ALA A 79 -2.43 10.96 0.69
N GLU A 80 -3.18 11.38 1.71
CA GLU A 80 -2.91 11.04 3.12
C GLU A 80 -3.05 9.53 3.36
N ALA A 81 -4.12 8.90 2.85
CA ALA A 81 -4.31 7.46 2.92
C ALA A 81 -3.21 6.67 2.19
N ILE A 82 -2.74 7.16 1.04
CA ILE A 82 -1.58 6.60 0.35
C ILE A 82 -0.32 6.75 1.19
N GLY A 83 -0.17 7.88 1.89
CA GLY A 83 0.90 8.13 2.85
C GLY A 83 0.94 7.09 3.97
N GLU A 84 -0.21 6.74 4.54
CA GLU A 84 -0.35 5.69 5.57
C GLU A 84 0.05 4.31 5.02
N GLY A 85 -0.39 3.97 3.80
CA GLY A 85 0.04 2.73 3.14
C GLY A 85 1.55 2.65 2.91
N LEU A 86 2.19 3.76 2.53
CA LEU A 86 3.64 3.85 2.39
C LEU A 86 4.37 3.75 3.73
N GLN A 87 3.86 4.40 4.76
CA GLN A 87 4.44 4.38 6.11
C GLN A 87 4.40 2.99 6.73
N ALA A 88 3.36 2.19 6.44
CA ALA A 88 3.28 0.79 6.88
C ALA A 88 4.47 -0.06 6.41
N PHE A 89 5.10 0.34 5.30
CA PHE A 89 6.28 -0.33 4.75
C PHE A 89 7.60 0.24 5.30
N CYS A 90 7.60 1.30 6.09
CA CYS A 90 8.81 1.86 6.68
C CYS A 90 9.39 0.91 7.74
N ILE A 91 10.65 1.15 8.13
CA ILE A 91 11.33 0.36 9.17
C ILE A 91 11.23 1.15 10.47
N PRO A 92 10.99 0.51 11.63
CA PRO A 92 10.87 1.22 12.89
C PRO A 92 12.16 1.97 13.20
N GLY A 93 12.04 3.23 13.61
CA GLY A 93 13.20 4.10 13.88
C GLY A 93 13.86 4.70 12.64
N SER A 94 13.31 4.49 11.44
CA SER A 94 13.68 5.30 10.27
C SER A 94 13.02 6.68 10.34
N VAL A 95 13.60 7.69 9.68
CA VAL A 95 12.97 9.03 9.60
C VAL A 95 11.56 8.95 9.00
N ALA A 96 11.34 8.00 8.07
CA ALA A 96 10.06 7.78 7.42
C ALA A 96 9.01 7.09 8.31
N ASP A 97 9.39 6.62 9.50
CA ASP A 97 8.48 6.03 10.51
C ASP A 97 7.59 7.09 11.17
N GLN A 98 8.04 8.35 11.22
CA GLN A 98 7.25 9.51 11.64
C GLN A 98 6.87 10.33 10.40
N ARG A 99 5.76 9.97 9.77
CA ARG A 99 5.22 10.70 8.62
C ARG A 99 4.09 11.65 9.02
#